data_AF-A0A3D1REE1-F1
#
_entry.id   AF-A0A3D1REE1-F1
#
_cell.length_a   1.000
_cell.length_b   1.000
_cell.length_c   1.000
_cell.angle_alpha   90.00
_cell.angle_beta   90.00
_cell.angle_gamma   90.00
#
_symmetry.space_group_name_H-M   'P 1'
#
loop_
_entity.id
_entity.type
_entity.pdbx_description
1 polymer ?
#
loop_
_entity_poly.entity_id
_entity_poly.type
_entity_poly.pdbx_seq_one_letter_code
_entity_poly.pdbx_strand_id
1 'polypeptide(L)' 'MKGEDGQEVFVHVTGLKEDIQENDLVVYDTEVGNRGVNAVNVSLQR' A
#
# COMPACT_ATOMS: atom_id res chain seq x y z
N MET A 1 8.21 1.32 -0.97
CA MET A 1 7.99 2.63 -1.64
C MET A 1 7.90 3.67 -0.53
N LYS A 2 8.66 4.77 -0.60
CA LYS A 2 8.58 5.85 0.41
C LYS A 2 7.46 6.81 0.01
N GLY A 3 6.42 6.92 0.84
CA GLY A 3 5.42 7.98 0.71
C GLY A 3 5.99 9.33 1.17
N GLU A 4 5.48 10.43 0.59
CA GLU A 4 5.94 11.81 0.85
C GLU A 4 5.74 12.30 2.29
N ASP A 5 5.03 11.55 3.15
CA ASP A 5 4.79 11.88 4.57
C ASP A 5 5.80 11.22 5.54
N GLY A 6 6.82 10.50 5.03
CA GLY A 6 7.83 9.84 5.86
C GLY A 6 7.32 8.62 6.66
N GLN A 7 6.06 8.24 6.48
CA GLN A 7 5.50 7.02 7.05
C GLN A 7 5.94 5.80 6.23
N GLU A 8 6.64 4.87 6.89
CA GLU A 8 6.98 3.57 6.31
C GLU A 8 5.72 2.71 6.23
N VAL A 9 5.09 2.70 5.06
CA VAL A 9 3.93 1.85 4.78
C VAL A 9 4.42 0.50 4.28
N PHE A 10 4.12 -0.55 5.05
CA PHE A 10 4.45 -1.92 4.68
C PHE A 10 3.30 -2.50 3.84
N VAL A 11 3.60 -2.80 2.58
CA VAL A 11 2.71 -3.53 1.67
C VAL A 11 3.20 -4.97 1.60
N HIS A 12 2.33 -5.92 1.91
CA HIS A 12 2.61 -7.33 1.69
C HIS A 12 2.04 -7.73 0.32
N VAL A 13 2.77 -8.55 -0.45
CA VAL A 13 2.38 -8.98 -1.82
C VAL A 13 0.98 -9.60 -1.86
N THR A 14 0.55 -10.21 -0.74
CA THR A 14 -0.78 -10.78 -0.56
C THR A 14 -1.93 -9.76 -0.59
N GLY A 15 -1.63 -8.46 -0.48
CA GLY A 15 -2.61 -7.36 -0.50
C GLY A 15 -2.80 -6.70 -1.87
N LEU A 16 -2.04 -7.11 -2.88
CA LEU A 16 -2.16 -6.60 -4.25
C LEU A 16 -3.35 -7.31 -4.93
N LYS A 17 -4.39 -6.56 -5.29
CA LYS A 17 -5.56 -7.10 -6.01
C LYS A 17 -5.34 -7.23 -7.52
N GLU A 18 -4.36 -6.52 -8.05
CA GLU A 18 -4.03 -6.43 -9.48
C GLU A 18 -2.50 -6.45 -9.66
N ASP A 19 -2.04 -6.74 -10.88
CA ASP A 19 -0.64 -6.56 -11.27
C ASP A 19 -0.29 -5.06 -11.24
N ILE A 20 0.31 -4.63 -10.13
CA ILE A 20 0.80 -3.27 -9.90
C ILE A 20 2.28 -3.22 -10.22
N GLN A 21 2.70 -2.30 -11.08
CA GLN A 21 4.09 -2.12 -11.48
C GLN A 21 4.75 -0.97 -10.71
N GLU A 22 6.08 -0.93 -10.77
CA GLU A 22 6.84 0.20 -10.23
C GLU A 22 6.47 1.48 -11.02
N ASN A 23 6.12 2.55 -10.29
CA ASN A 23 5.59 3.84 -10.78
C ASN A 23 4.08 3.92 -11.02
N ASP A 24 3.31 2.86 -10.75
CA ASP A 24 1.85 2.98 -10.75
C ASP A 24 1.34 3.81 -9.58
N LEU A 25 0.40 4.72 -9.86
CA LEU A 25 -0.37 5.40 -8.82
C LEU A 25 -1.42 4.45 -8.29
N VAL A 26 -1.37 4.18 -6.99
CA VAL A 26 -2.28 3.24 -6.32
C VAL A 26 -3.00 3.91 -5.17
N VAL A 27 -4.24 3.50 -4.99
CA VAL A 27 -5.03 3.78 -3.79
C VAL A 27 -4.98 2.56 -2.87
N TYR A 28 -4.90 2.80 -1.59
CA TYR A 28 -4.90 1.77 -0.56
C TYR A 28 -5.55 2.33 0.70
N ASP A 29 -6.14 1.42 1.47
CA ASP A 29 -6.62 1.73 2.82
C ASP A 29 -5.51 1.44 3.82
N THR A 30 -5.50 2.18 4.92
CA THR A 30 -4.55 1.96 6.02
C THR A 30 -5.26 1.35 7.23
N GLU A 31 -4.81 0.20 7.70
CA GLU A 31 -5.30 -0.44 8.92
C GLU A 31 -4.20 -0.57 9.97
N VAL A 32 -4.52 -0.26 11.23
CA VAL A 32 -3.58 -0.39 12.35
C VAL A 32 -3.55 -1.87 12.79
N GLY A 33 -2.47 -2.57 12.45
CA GLY A 33 -2.22 -3.93 12.89
C GLY A 33 -1.29 -3.99 14.11
N ASN A 34 -1.06 -5.22 14.61
CA ASN A 34 -0.20 -5.48 15.78
C ASN A 34 1.25 -4.96 15.65
N ARG A 35 1.73 -4.67 14.43
CA ARG A 35 3.10 -4.21 14.15
C ARG A 35 3.19 -2.81 13.55
N GLY A 36 2.08 -2.08 13.47
CA GLY A 36 2.01 -0.76 12.84
C GLY A 36 0.92 -0.66 11.78
N VAL A 37 0.96 0.44 11.02
CA VAL A 37 0.00 0.71 9.94
C VAL A 37 0.33 -0.17 8.73
N ASN A 38 -0.64 -0.98 8.31
CA ASN A 38 -0.56 -1.82 7.12
C ASN A 38 -1.41 -1.22 6.01
N ALA A 39 -0.91 -1.30 4.77
CA ALA A 39 -1.72 -1.02 3.60
C ALA A 39 -2.53 -2.26 3.20
N VAL A 40 -3.84 -2.09 3.05
CA VAL A 40 -4.79 -3.11 2.61
C VAL A 40 -5.59 -2.60 1.40
N ASN A 41 -6.27 -3.51 0.70
CA ASN A 41 -7.09 -3.19 -0.49
C ASN A 41 -6.34 -2.42 -1.61
N VAL A 42 -5.03 -2.64 -1.76
CA VAL A 42 -4.21 -1.91 -2.73
C VAL A 42 -4.72 -2.15 -4.15
N SER A 43 -5.07 -1.07 -4.84
CA SER A 43 -5.67 -1.06 -6.18
C SER A 43 -5.15 0.14 -6.99
N LEU A 44 -5.21 0.08 -8.32
CA LEU A 44 -4.77 1.20 -9.17
C LEU A 44 -5.67 2.43 -9.00
N GLN A 45 -5.06 3.60 -8.87
CA GLN A 45 -5.76 4.89 -8.87
C GLN A 45 -6.18 5.22 -10.31
N ARG A 46 -7.40 4.85 -10.69
CA ARG A 46 -8.01 5.20 -11.99
C ARG A 46 -9.00 6.35 -11.86
#